data_AF-A0A1C5S243-F1
#
_entry.id   AF-A0A1C5S243-F1
#
_cell.length_a   1.000
_cell.length_b   1.000
_cell.length_c   1.000
_cell.angle_alpha   90.00
_cell.angle_beta   90.00
_cell.angle_gamma   90.00
#
_symmetry.space_group_name_H-M   'P 1'
#
loop_
_entity.id
_entity.type
_entity.pdbx_description
1 polymer ?
#
loop_
_entity_poly.entity_id
_entity_poly.type
_entity_poly.pdbx_seq_one_letter_code
_entity_poly.pdbx_strand_id
1 'polypeptide(L)' 'MSKVNIYGLKAYISNAFDLHVGKRIKYAERGEEGIEHIYEVKQLFPFCILLEDIFDHTRICPCYSKLSMMIRGIE' A
#
# COMPACT_ATOMS: atom_id res chain seq x y z
N MET A 1 13.02 11.07 16.45
CA MET A 1 12.33 10.57 15.23
C MET A 1 13.35 10.56 14.10
N SER A 2 14.00 9.44 13.82
CA SER A 2 15.06 9.38 12.81
C SER A 2 14.47 9.66 11.43
N LYS A 3 15.07 10.56 10.65
CA LYS A 3 14.76 10.76 9.23
C LYS A 3 15.11 9.46 8.50
N VAL A 4 14.24 8.46 8.57
CA VAL A 4 14.24 7.36 7.62
C VAL A 4 14.15 8.06 6.26
N ASN A 5 15.24 8.01 5.51
CA ASN A 5 15.36 8.67 4.22
C ASN A 5 14.15 8.23 3.39
N ILE A 6 13.18 9.13 3.18
CA ILE A 6 11.87 8.81 2.61
C ILE A 6 12.02 8.15 1.23
N TYR A 7 13.07 8.55 0.49
CA TYR A 7 13.49 7.93 -0.77
C TYR A 7 13.97 6.49 -0.59
N GLY A 8 14.71 6.21 0.48
CA GLY A 8 15.13 4.86 0.85
C GLY A 8 13.96 3.98 1.28
N LEU A 9 12.98 4.54 2.01
CA LEU A 9 11.78 3.80 2.39
C LEU A 9 10.92 3.44 1.18
N LYS A 10 10.71 4.40 0.26
CA LYS A 10 10.05 4.14 -1.02
C LYS A 10 10.75 3.02 -1.77
N ALA A 11 12.06 3.11 -1.99
CA ALA A 11 12.82 2.10 -2.71
C ALA A 11 12.75 0.72 -2.02
N TYR A 12 12.86 0.69 -0.70
CA TYR A 12 12.76 -0.54 0.08
C TYR A 12 11.39 -1.20 -0.04
N ILE A 13 10.31 -0.45 0.18
CA ILE A 13 8.93 -0.96 0.12
C ILE A 13 8.56 -1.35 -1.31
N SER A 14 8.90 -0.52 -2.30
CA SER A 14 8.66 -0.82 -3.70
C SER A 14 9.37 -2.10 -4.15
N ASN A 15 10.60 -2.34 -3.70
CA ASN A 15 11.32 -3.55 -4.06
C ASN A 15 10.83 -4.78 -3.27
N ALA A 16 10.60 -4.63 -1.97
CA ALA A 16 10.16 -5.72 -1.10
C ALA A 16 8.78 -6.27 -1.48
N PHE A 17 7.89 -5.42 -1.99
CA PHE A 17 6.53 -5.81 -2.38
C PHE A 17 6.29 -5.75 -3.89
N ASP A 18 7.35 -5.57 -4.68
CA ASP A 18 7.28 -5.49 -6.15
C ASP A 18 6.19 -4.50 -6.63
N LEU A 19 6.24 -3.27 -6.10
CA LEU A 19 5.23 -2.24 -6.36
C LEU A 19 5.52 -1.51 -7.67
N HIS A 20 4.66 -1.73 -8.64
CA HIS A 20 4.65 -1.06 -9.93
C HIS A 20 3.20 -0.77 -10.35
N VAL A 21 3.01 0.17 -11.29
CA VAL A 21 1.66 0.46 -11.82
C VAL A 21 1.06 -0.80 -12.43
N GLY A 22 -0.18 -1.12 -12.09
CA GLY A 22 -0.88 -2.35 -12.45
C GLY A 22 -0.69 -3.50 -11.45
N LYS A 23 0.23 -3.38 -10.49
CA LYS A 23 0.39 -4.38 -9.41
C LYS A 23 -0.89 -4.44 -8.58
N ARG A 24 -1.35 -5.66 -8.29
CA ARG A 24 -2.46 -5.91 -7.36
C ARG A 24 -1.93 -6.36 -6.01
N ILE A 25 -2.45 -5.77 -4.95
CA ILE A 25 -2.08 -6.01 -3.57
C ILE A 25 -3.33 -6.49 -2.86
N LYS A 26 -3.24 -7.66 -2.20
CA LYS A 26 -4.30 -8.13 -1.33
C LYS A 26 -4.08 -7.57 0.07
N TYR A 27 -5.13 -7.00 0.63
CA TYR A 27 -5.18 -6.52 2.00
C TYR A 27 -6.43 -7.12 2.65
N ALA A 28 -6.27 -7.77 3.78
CA ALA A 28 -7.40 -8.20 4.59
C ALA A 28 -7.47 -7.26 5.79
N GLU A 29 -8.57 -6.50 5.89
CA GLU A 29 -8.77 -5.65 7.06
C GLU A 29 -8.99 -6.53 8.29
N ARG A 30 -8.29 -6.21 9.38
CA ARG A 30 -8.51 -6.88 10.67
C ARG A 30 -9.79 -6.34 11.30
N GLY A 31 -10.90 -7.05 11.08
CA GLY A 31 -12.19 -6.85 11.75
C GLY A 31 -12.95 -8.17 11.88
N GLU A 32 -14.06 -8.21 12.62
CA GLU A 32 -14.89 -9.42 12.82
C GLU A 32 -15.35 -10.06 11.51
N GLU A 33 -15.48 -9.27 10.44
CA GLU A 33 -15.95 -9.72 9.11
C GLU A 33 -14.82 -10.04 8.11
N GLY A 34 -13.55 -9.77 8.43
CA GLY A 34 -12.40 -10.15 7.60
C GLY A 34 -12.50 -9.73 6.13
N ILE A 35 -12.88 -8.48 5.87
CA ILE A 35 -13.12 -8.01 4.50
C ILE A 35 -11.80 -8.02 3.71
N GLU A 36 -11.75 -8.85 2.66
CA GLU A 36 -10.64 -8.92 1.72
C GLU A 36 -10.78 -7.83 0.65
N HIS A 37 -9.87 -6.87 0.68
CA HIS A 37 -9.70 -5.86 -0.34
C HIS A 37 -8.60 -6.26 -1.32
N ILE A 38 -8.82 -5.98 -2.60
CA ILE A 38 -7.79 -6.12 -3.62
C ILE A 38 -7.59 -4.76 -4.26
N TYR A 39 -6.44 -4.16 -3.99
CA TYR A 39 -6.06 -2.85 -4.48
C TYR A 39 -5.13 -2.96 -5.69
N GLU A 40 -5.44 -2.24 -6.77
CA GLU A 40 -4.55 -2.04 -7.91
C GLU A 40 -3.76 -0.75 -7.75
N VAL A 41 -2.44 -0.81 -7.93
CA VAL A 41 -1.57 0.37 -7.97
C VAL A 41 -1.83 1.13 -9.26
N LYS A 42 -2.47 2.30 -9.16
CA LYS A 42 -2.69 3.19 -10.31
C LYS A 42 -1.50 4.10 -10.56
N GLN A 43 -0.86 4.58 -9.49
CA GLN A 43 0.25 5.53 -9.61
C GLN A 43 1.15 5.51 -8.36
N LEU A 44 2.46 5.64 -8.58
CA LEU A 44 3.46 5.76 -7.53
C LEU A 44 3.86 7.23 -7.37
N PHE A 45 3.53 7.85 -6.24
CA PHE A 45 4.00 9.20 -5.90
C PHE A 45 5.31 9.14 -5.09
N PRO A 46 5.98 10.28 -4.87
CA PRO A 46 7.18 10.32 -4.01
C PRO A 46 6.86 9.94 -2.56
N PHE A 47 5.66 10.29 -2.08
CA PHE A 47 5.29 10.16 -0.66
C PHE A 47 4.16 9.16 -0.40
N CYS A 48 3.29 8.91 -1.38
CA CYS A 48 2.19 7.93 -1.27
C CYS A 48 2.07 7.07 -2.53
N ILE A 49 1.18 6.10 -2.49
CA ILE A 49 0.86 5.23 -3.63
C ILE A 49 -0.65 5.28 -3.84
N LEU A 50 -1.08 5.67 -5.03
CA LEU A 50 -2.49 5.65 -5.38
C LEU A 50 -2.91 4.22 -5.67
N LEU A 51 -3.81 3.74 -4.83
CA LEU A 51 -4.43 2.44 -4.90
C LEU A 51 -5.91 2.61 -5.23
N GLU A 52 -6.45 1.71 -6.05
CA GLU A 52 -7.87 1.63 -6.38
C GLU A 52 -8.36 0.23 -6.05
N ASP A 53 -9.38 0.13 -5.20
CA ASP A 53 -10.02 -1.15 -4.89
C ASP A 53 -10.73 -1.66 -6.15
N ILE A 54 -10.54 -2.93 -6.50
CA ILE A 54 -11.11 -3.48 -7.74
C ILE A 54 -12.61 -3.81 -7.62
N PHE A 55 -13.15 -3.89 -6.40
CA PHE A 55 -14.55 -4.24 -6.16
C PHE A 55 -15.44 -3.00 -6.14
N ASP A 56 -15.03 -1.97 -5.38
CA ASP A 56 -15.84 -0.76 -5.19
C ASP A 56 -15.26 0.47 -5.92
N HIS A 57 -14.08 0.36 -6.53
CA HIS A 57 -13.36 1.49 -7.15
C HIS A 57 -12.99 2.62 -6.18
N THR A 58 -13.10 2.38 -4.87
CA THR A 58 -12.62 3.28 -3.83
C THR A 58 -11.11 3.52 -3.99
N ARG A 59 -10.72 4.79 -3.98
CA ARG A 59 -9.31 5.20 -4.15
C ARG A 59 -8.71 5.68 -2.85
N ILE A 60 -7.52 5.20 -2.54
CA ILE A 60 -6.75 5.61 -1.36
C ILE A 60 -5.32 5.98 -1.78
N CYS A 61 -4.67 6.92 -1.07
CA CYS A 61 -3.25 7.22 -1.25
C CYS A 61 -2.46 7.05 0.06
N PRO A 62 -2.25 5.81 0.56
CA PRO A 62 -1.44 5.58 1.74
C PRO A 62 0.03 5.94 1.49
N CYS A 63 0.68 6.51 2.51
CA CYS A 63 2.14 6.64 2.54
C CYS A 63 2.80 5.26 2.57
N TYR A 64 4.06 5.16 2.11
CA TYR A 64 4.82 3.90 2.09
C TYR A 64 4.89 3.21 3.46
N SER A 65 4.97 3.97 4.56
CA SER A 65 4.93 3.41 5.92
C SER A 65 3.57 2.76 6.23
N LYS A 66 2.46 3.42 5.89
CA LYS A 66 1.11 2.90 6.12
C LYS A 66 0.85 1.69 5.24
N LEU A 67 1.25 1.73 3.96
CA LEU A 67 1.17 0.57 3.09
C LEU A 67 1.95 -0.63 3.66
N SER A 68 3.13 -0.41 4.24
CA SER A 68 3.87 -1.50 4.89
C SER A 68 3.11 -2.12 6.06
N MET A 69 2.31 -1.35 6.80
CA MET A 69 1.50 -1.84 7.91
C MET A 69 0.31 -2.63 7.38
N MET A 70 -0.39 -2.09 6.38
CA MET A 70 -1.50 -2.76 5.68
C MET A 70 -1.08 -4.12 5.14
N ILE A 71 0.01 -4.20 4.36
CA ILE A 71 0.45 -5.47 3.74
C ILE A 71 0.92 -6.48 4.79
N ARG A 72 1.52 -6.02 5.90
CA ARG A 72 1.98 -6.91 6.99
C ARG A 72 0.84 -7.29 7.94
N GLY A 73 -0.35 -6.71 7.80
CA GLY A 73 -1.46 -6.88 8.74
C GLY A 73 -1.10 -6.43 10.16
N ILE A 74 -0.30 -5.38 10.32
CA ILE A 74 0.11 -4.81 11.62
C ILE A 74 -0.53 -3.42 11.78
N GLU A 75 -1.79 -3.27 11.37
CA GLU A 75 -2.61 -2.09 11.72
C GLU A 75 -3.13 -2.18 13.15
#